data_AF-N1UWW5-F1
#
_entry.id   AF-N1UWW5-F1
#
_cell.length_a   1.000
_cell.length_b   1.000
_cell.length_c   1.000
_cell.angle_alpha   90.00
_cell.angle_beta   90.00
_cell.angle_gamma   90.00
#
_symmetry.space_group_name_H-M   'P 1'
#
loop_
_entity.id
_entity.type
_entity.pdbx_description
1 polymer ?
#
loop_
_entity_poly.entity_id
_entity_poly.type
_entity_poly.pdbx_seq_one_letter_code
_entity_poly.pdbx_strand_id
1 'polypeptide(L)' 'MANKPRPGAVRKSKKGPTAGTGGHGRKALEGKGPTPKAEDRPYHKAYRAKQLAERSAARRAGGKP' A
#
# COMPACT_ATOMS: atom_id res chain seq x y z
N MET A 1 -36.73 -10.22 46.28
CA MET A 1 -35.43 -10.08 45.57
C MET A 1 -35.48 -10.81 44.24
N ALA A 2 -35.52 -10.12 43.11
CA ALA A 2 -35.41 -10.75 41.79
C ALA A 2 -34.34 -10.04 40.96
N ASN A 3 -33.10 -10.11 41.44
CA ASN A 3 -31.92 -9.68 40.69
C ASN A 3 -31.40 -10.86 39.87
N LYS A 4 -32.01 -11.13 38.71
CA LYS A 4 -31.38 -11.98 37.69
C LYS A 4 -31.32 -11.19 36.38
N PRO A 5 -30.18 -10.54 36.06
CA PRO A 5 -30.03 -9.90 34.76
C PRO A 5 -30.10 -10.98 33.66
N ARG A 6 -30.89 -10.72 32.61
CA ARG A 6 -31.03 -11.65 31.47
C ARG A 6 -29.66 -11.86 30.81
N PRO A 7 -29.11 -13.09 30.76
CA PRO A 7 -27.81 -13.35 30.15
C PRO A 7 -27.91 -13.13 28.64
N GLY A 8 -27.49 -11.95 28.18
CA GLY A 8 -27.59 -11.56 26.76
C GLY A 8 -27.89 -10.07 26.55
N ALA A 9 -28.44 -9.39 27.56
CA ALA A 9 -28.75 -7.96 27.47
C ALA A 9 -27.53 -7.04 27.75
N VAL A 10 -26.32 -7.45 27.38
CA VAL A 10 -25.13 -6.60 27.50
C VAL A 10 -25.05 -5.71 26.27
N ARG A 11 -25.63 -4.50 26.36
CA ARG A 11 -25.46 -3.47 25.32
C ARG A 11 -24.00 -3.00 25.34
N LYS A 12 -23.19 -3.52 24.43
CA LYS A 12 -21.85 -3.00 24.12
C LYS A 12 -22.04 -1.63 23.47
N SER A 13 -21.47 -0.58 24.05
CA SER A 13 -21.43 0.73 23.41
C SER A 13 -20.80 0.59 22.03
N LYS A 14 -21.47 1.10 20.99
CA LYS A 14 -20.90 1.12 19.64
C LYS A 14 -19.68 2.05 19.65
N LYS A 15 -18.60 1.64 18.97
CA LYS A 15 -17.45 2.51 18.72
C LYS A 15 -17.97 3.82 18.13
N GLY A 16 -17.65 4.93 18.78
CA GLY A 16 -18.03 6.26 18.29
C GLY A 16 -17.55 6.47 16.85
N PRO A 17 -18.13 7.43 16.11
CA PRO A 17 -17.71 7.70 14.75
C PRO A 17 -16.20 7.91 14.72
N THR A 18 -15.53 7.25 13.77
CA THR A 18 -14.12 7.54 13.47
C THR A 18 -14.00 9.05 13.26
N ALA A 19 -13.01 9.68 13.89
CA ALA A 19 -12.77 11.12 13.79
C ALA A 19 -12.95 11.61 12.34
N GLY A 20 -13.69 12.70 12.17
CA GLY A 20 -14.31 13.11 10.89
C GLY A 20 -13.36 13.25 9.70
N THR A 21 -13.92 13.51 8.52
CA THR A 21 -13.26 13.50 7.21
C THR A 21 -12.19 14.58 6.98
N GLY A 22 -11.74 15.28 8.03
CA GLY A 22 -11.00 16.57 8.03
C GLY A 22 -9.64 16.62 7.31
N GLY A 23 -9.23 15.55 6.62
CA GLY A 23 -8.04 15.51 5.78
C GLY A 23 -8.21 14.79 4.45
N HIS A 24 -9.37 14.16 4.18
CA HIS A 24 -9.53 13.33 2.98
C HIS A 24 -9.53 14.16 1.69
N GLY A 25 -10.16 15.34 1.71
CA GLY A 25 -10.12 16.27 0.57
C GLY A 25 -8.70 16.78 0.28
N ARG A 26 -7.95 17.16 1.33
CA ARG A 26 -6.54 17.58 1.19
C ARG A 26 -5.67 16.46 0.62
N LYS A 27 -5.80 15.24 1.15
CA LYS A 27 -5.08 14.05 0.66
C LYS A 27 -5.43 13.65 -0.78
N ALA A 28 -6.66 13.94 -1.23
CA ALA A 28 -7.09 13.68 -2.60
C ALA A 28 -6.56 14.73 -3.59
N LEU A 29 -6.40 15.98 -3.12
CA LEU A 29 -5.85 17.10 -3.89
C LEU A 29 -4.32 17.13 -3.88
N GLU A 30 -3.69 16.46 -2.91
CA GLU A 30 -2.25 16.18 -2.92
C GLU A 30 -1.90 15.38 -4.19
N GLY A 31 -1.12 16.00 -5.08
CA GLY A 31 -0.65 15.35 -6.30
C GLY A 31 0.14 14.09 -5.97
N LYS A 32 -0.22 12.96 -6.57
CA LYS A 32 0.43 11.65 -6.38
C LYS A 32 1.81 11.58 -7.07
N GLY A 33 2.66 12.57 -6.83
CA GLY A 33 3.98 12.70 -7.45
C GLY A 33 3.97 12.67 -8.98
N PRO A 34 5.14 12.80 -9.61
CA PRO A 34 5.28 12.51 -11.03
C PRO A 34 5.12 11.00 -11.28
N THR A 35 4.57 10.62 -12.43
CA THR A 35 4.59 9.22 -12.87
C THR A 35 6.05 8.76 -12.99
N PRO A 36 6.46 7.63 -12.37
CA PRO A 36 7.82 7.12 -12.48
C PRO A 36 8.26 6.98 -13.94
N LYS A 37 9.56 7.22 -14.21
CA LYS A 37 10.14 7.05 -15.55
C LYS A 37 9.83 5.63 -16.05
N ALA A 38 9.73 5.47 -17.38
CA ALA A 38 9.41 4.17 -17.99
C ALA A 38 10.38 3.05 -17.59
N GLU A 39 11.63 3.41 -17.30
CA GLU A 39 12.69 2.54 -16.79
C GLU A 39 12.45 2.02 -15.38
N ASP A 40 11.69 2.75 -14.55
CA ASP A 40 11.47 2.45 -13.13
C ASP A 40 10.01 2.07 -12.85
N ARG A 41 9.16 2.04 -13.88
CA ARG A 41 7.75 1.65 -13.78
C ARG A 41 7.62 0.13 -13.89
N PRO A 42 7.21 -0.59 -12.84
CA PRO A 42 7.03 -2.04 -12.90
C PRO A 42 6.06 -2.43 -14.03
N TYR A 43 6.36 -3.54 -14.70
CA TYR A 43 5.63 -4.07 -15.87
C TYR A 43 5.72 -3.24 -17.17
N HIS A 44 6.53 -2.18 -17.23
CA HIS A 44 6.86 -1.52 -18.51
C HIS A 44 7.94 -2.26 -19.31
N LYS A 45 7.94 -2.08 -20.63
CA LYS A 45 8.93 -2.66 -21.55
C LYS A 45 10.35 -2.17 -21.22
N ALA A 46 10.50 -0.87 -20.93
CA ALA A 46 11.79 -0.27 -20.59
C ALA A 46 12.33 -0.78 -19.25
N TYR A 47 11.48 -0.89 -18.22
CA TYR A 47 11.83 -1.56 -16.96
C TYR A 47 12.33 -2.99 -17.19
N ARG A 48 11.60 -3.79 -18.00
CA ARG A 48 12.04 -5.15 -18.34
C ARG A 48 13.39 -5.18 -19.05
N ALA A 49 13.62 -4.25 -19.98
CA ALA A 49 14.88 -4.15 -20.73
C ALA A 49 16.07 -3.78 -19.82
N LYS A 50 15.90 -2.84 -18.90
CA LYS A 50 16.90 -2.45 -17.90
C LYS A 50 17.28 -3.63 -17.01
N GLN A 51 16.29 -4.34 -16.46
CA GLN A 51 16.53 -5.54 -15.64
C GLN A 51 17.26 -6.65 -16.39
N LEU A 52 16.92 -6.87 -17.68
CA LEU A 52 17.60 -7.84 -18.53
C LEU A 52 19.05 -7.45 -18.80
N ALA A 53 19.31 -6.18 -19.11
CA ALA A 53 20.65 -5.66 -19.36
C ALA A 53 21.54 -5.83 -18.11
N GLU A 54 21.04 -5.43 -16.94
CA GLU A 54 21.73 -5.58 -15.66
C GLU A 54 22.04 -7.05 -15.35
N ARG A 55 21.05 -7.94 -15.51
CA ARG A 55 21.25 -9.39 -15.34
C ARG A 55 22.29 -9.95 -16.32
N SER A 56 22.29 -9.49 -17.57
CA SER A 56 23.26 -9.95 -18.57
C SER A 56 24.67 -9.45 -18.28
N ALA A 57 24.82 -8.22 -17.80
CA ALA A 57 26.09 -7.64 -17.39
C ALA A 57 26.66 -8.37 -16.17
N ALA A 58 25.81 -8.65 -15.16
CA ALA A 58 26.20 -9.45 -14.00
C ALA A 58 26.68 -10.85 -14.39
N ARG A 59 26.01 -11.51 -15.34
CA ARG A 59 26.42 -12.82 -15.87
C ARG A 59 27.76 -12.77 -16.59
N ARG A 60 28.04 -11.69 -17.33
CA ARG A 60 29.32 -11.50 -18.04
C ARG A 60 30.46 -11.18 -17.08
N ALA A 61 30.21 -10.42 -16.02
CA ALA A 61 31.20 -10.08 -15.01
C ALA A 61 31.61 -11.27 -14.11
N GLY A 62 30.73 -12.26 -13.94
CA GLY A 62 31.01 -13.50 -13.19
C GLY A 62 31.70 -14.61 -14.01
N GLY A 63 31.85 -14.43 -15.32
CA GLY A 63 32.65 -15.32 -16.15
C GLY A 63 34.13 -15.00 -15.94
N LYS A 64 34.79 -15.73 -15.02
CA LYS A 64 36.25 -15.86 -15.07
C LYS A 64 36.66 -16.37 -16.47
N PRO A 65 37.82 -15.93 -16.99
CA PRO A 65 38.29 -16.28 -18.34
C PRO A 65 38.33 -17.79 -18.57
#